data_AF-A0A0F7CJD7-F1
#
_entry.id   AF-A0A0F7CJD7-F1
#
_cell.length_a   1.000
_cell.length_b   1.000
_cell.length_c   1.000
_cell.angle_alpha   90.00
_cell.angle_beta   90.00
_cell.angle_gamma   90.00
#
_symmetry.space_group_name_H-M   'P 1'
#
loop_
_entity.id
_entity.type
_entity.pdbx_description
1 polymer ?
#
loop_
_entity_poly.entity_id
_entity_poly.type
_entity_poly.pdbx_seq_one_letter_code
_entity_poly.pdbx_strand_id
1 'polypeptide(L)' 'MAISYRPLLVLLAERGMKKLDLREHLSLGPSTIAKFDKEGEYVSLEVIDKLCTFFGVQPNGIIEHIPDKE' A
#
# COMPACT_ATOMS: atom_id res chain seq x y z
N MET A 1 17.28 1.94 1.72
CA MET A 1 16.52 2.65 0.67
C MET A 1 15.25 1.89 0.30
N ALA A 2 14.09 2.35 0.77
CA ALA A 2 12.85 1.59 0.62
C ALA A 2 11.60 2.49 0.61
N ILE A 3 10.63 2.14 -0.22
CA ILE A 3 9.24 2.59 -0.03
C ILE A 3 8.64 1.77 1.11
N SER A 4 8.00 2.46 2.05
CA SER A 4 7.21 1.88 3.12
C SER A 4 5.73 2.07 2.85
N TYR A 5 4.93 1.05 3.13
CA TYR A 5 3.47 1.06 3.00
C TYR A 5 2.78 1.15 4.37
N ARG A 6 3.51 1.56 5.41
CA ARG A 6 2.92 1.84 6.73
C ARG A 6 1.68 2.74 6.68
N PRO A 7 1.67 3.89 5.97
CA PRO A 7 0.46 4.73 5.94
C PRO A 7 -0.74 4.02 5.30
N LEU A 8 -0.53 3.13 4.31
CA LEU A 8 -1.59 2.28 3.78
C LEU A 8 -2.18 1.35 4.86
N LEU A 9 -1.34 0.74 5.70
CA LEU A 9 -1.79 -0.14 6.79
C LEU A 9 -2.59 0.61 7.84
N VAL A 10 -2.18 1.84 8.17
CA VAL A 10 -2.93 2.72 9.07
C VAL A 10 -4.29 3.06 8.45
N LEU A 11 -4.32 3.47 7.19
CA LEU A 11 -5.55 3.82 6.48
C LEU A 11 -6.53 2.64 6.38
N LEU A 12 -6.02 1.42 6.18
CA LEU A 12 -6.83 0.20 6.26
C LEU A 12 -7.48 0.02 7.63
N ALA A 13 -6.69 0.20 8.71
CA ALA A 13 -7.18 0.08 10.07
C ALA A 13 -8.25 1.16 10.39
N GLU A 14 -8.02 2.40 9.96
CA GLU A 14 -8.99 3.50 10.13
C GLU A 14 -10.31 3.23 9.40
N ARG A 15 -10.26 2.54 8.25
CA ARG A 15 -11.46 2.16 7.48
C ARG A 15 -12.04 0.80 7.88
N GLY A 16 -11.47 0.12 8.88
CA GLY A 16 -11.90 -1.20 9.30
C GLY A 16 -11.71 -2.29 8.23
N MET A 17 -10.82 -2.09 7.26
CA MET A 17 -10.55 -3.02 6.18
C MET A 17 -9.34 -3.90 6.49
N LYS A 18 -9.36 -5.14 6.01
CA LYS A 18 -8.22 -6.04 6.10
C LYS A 18 -7.46 -6.07 4.79
N LYS A 19 -6.24 -6.58 4.84
CA LYS A 19 -5.40 -6.83 3.66
C LYS A 19 -6.08 -7.78 2.65
N LEU A 20 -6.93 -8.69 3.14
CA LEU A 20 -7.74 -9.57 2.29
C LEU A 20 -8.80 -8.80 1.50
N ASP A 21 -9.40 -7.76 2.07
CA ASP A 21 -10.36 -6.92 1.34
C ASP A 21 -9.69 -6.23 0.15
N LEU A 22 -8.44 -5.78 0.28
CA LEU A 22 -7.69 -5.26 -0.87
C LEU A 22 -7.56 -6.28 -2.00
N ARG A 23 -7.39 -7.56 -1.67
CA ARG A 23 -7.34 -8.62 -2.68
C ARG A 23 -8.69 -8.80 -3.37
N GLU A 24 -9.78 -8.76 -2.63
CA GLU A 24 -11.14 -8.93 -3.16
C GLU A 24 -11.57 -7.71 -4.00
N HIS A 25 -11.33 -6.49 -3.48
CA HIS A 25 -11.77 -5.24 -4.10
C HIS A 25 -10.89 -4.78 -5.26
N LEU A 26 -9.58 -5.00 -5.18
CA LEU A 26 -8.62 -4.51 -6.18
C LEU A 26 -8.01 -5.63 -7.03
N SER A 27 -8.45 -6.88 -6.82
CA SER A 27 -7.95 -8.08 -7.50
C SER A 27 -6.43 -8.20 -7.41
N LEU A 28 -5.86 -7.83 -6.27
CA LEU A 28 -4.41 -7.86 -6.05
C LEU A 28 -3.95 -9.29 -5.78
N GLY A 29 -2.89 -9.69 -6.48
CA GLY A 29 -2.25 -10.97 -6.24
C GLY A 29 -1.68 -11.09 -4.81
N PRO A 30 -1.55 -12.30 -4.28
CA PRO A 30 -0.98 -12.55 -2.94
C PRO A 30 0.46 -12.02 -2.81
N SER A 31 1.20 -11.97 -3.92
CA SER A 31 2.51 -11.34 -4.01
C SER A 31 2.47 -9.86 -3.66
N THR A 32 1.53 -9.10 -4.24
CA THR A 32 1.38 -7.67 -3.99
C THR A 32 0.98 -7.37 -2.55
N ILE A 33 0.09 -8.19 -1.96
CA ILE A 33 -0.30 -8.04 -0.55
C ILE A 33 0.89 -8.27 0.39
N ALA A 34 1.73 -9.27 0.11
CA ALA A 34 2.94 -9.53 0.89
C ALA A 34 3.98 -8.40 0.77
N LYS A 35 4.03 -7.70 -0.38
CA LYS A 35 4.89 -6.54 -0.58
C LYS A 35 4.53 -5.36 0.31
N PHE A 36 3.24 -5.16 0.63
CA PHE A 36 2.83 -4.08 1.55
C PHE A 36 3.31 -4.30 2.98
N ASP A 37 3.61 -5.55 3.37
CA ASP A 37 4.12 -5.89 4.69
C ASP A 37 5.64 -5.75 4.78
N LYS A 38 6.33 -5.85 3.63
CA LYS A 38 7.79 -5.80 3.55
C LYS A 38 8.26 -4.43 3.14
N GLU A 39 9.16 -3.87 3.94
CA GLU A 39 9.89 -2.66 3.58
C GLU A 39 10.84 -2.95 2.41
N GLY A 40 10.83 -2.10 1.39
CA GLY A 40 11.77 -2.16 0.25
C GLY A 40 11.23 -2.82 -1.01
N GLU A 41 9.99 -3.29 -1.00
CA GLU A 41 9.36 -3.85 -2.18
C GLU A 41 8.66 -2.76 -3.01
N TYR A 42 8.94 -2.73 -4.31
CA TYR A 42 8.22 -1.88 -5.25
C TYR A 42 7.01 -2.61 -5.81
N VAL A 43 5.86 -1.94 -5.77
CA VAL A 43 4.64 -2.35 -6.49
C VAL A 43 4.50 -1.49 -7.75
N SER A 44 3.77 -2.00 -8.74
CA SER A 44 3.48 -1.23 -9.95
C SER A 44 2.65 0.01 -9.62
N LEU A 45 2.89 1.10 -10.35
CA LEU A 45 2.10 2.33 -10.25
C LEU A 45 0.59 2.09 -10.48
N GLU A 46 0.22 1.11 -11.30
CA GLU A 46 -1.18 0.71 -11.49
C GLU A 46 -1.86 0.27 -10.19
N VAL A 47 -1.13 -0.43 -9.30
CA VAL A 47 -1.66 -0.85 -7.99
C VAL A 47 -1.87 0.36 -7.10
N ILE A 48 -0.91 1.30 -7.12
CA ILE A 48 -0.99 2.55 -6.35
C ILE A 48 -2.17 3.39 -6.84
N ASP A 49 -2.36 3.52 -8.16
CA ASP A 49 -3.48 4.24 -8.77
C ASP A 49 -4.84 3.64 -8.37
N LYS A 50 -4.96 2.32 -8.42
CA LYS A 50 -6.15 1.60 -7.95
C LYS A 50 -6.44 1.85 -6.47
N LEU A 51 -5.42 1.81 -5.62
CA LEU A 51 -5.55 2.11 -4.18
C LEU A 51 -5.97 3.57 -3.97
N CYS A 52 -5.32 4.50 -4.67
CA CYS A 52 -5.65 5.93 -4.61
C CYS A 52 -7.09 6.19 -5.03
N THR A 53 -7.56 5.57 -6.11
CA THR A 53 -8.93 5.68 -6.60
C THR A 53 -9.93 5.06 -5.64
N PHE A 54 -9.62 3.87 -5.11
CA PHE A 54 -10.51 3.16 -4.18
C PHE A 54 -10.66 3.88 -2.84
N PHE A 55 -9.55 4.42 -2.31
CA PHE A 55 -9.57 5.15 -1.05
C PHE A 55 -9.89 6.64 -1.24
N GLY A 56 -9.81 7.19 -2.44
CA GLY A 56 -9.95 8.62 -2.70
C GLY A 56 -8.82 9.44 -2.09
N VAL A 57 -7.60 8.90 -2.05
CA VAL A 57 -6.42 9.53 -1.45
C VAL A 57 -5.29 9.64 -2.46
N GLN A 58 -4.32 10.51 -2.17
CA GLN A 58 -3.12 10.63 -2.99
C GLN A 58 -2.10 9.53 -2.66
N PRO A 59 -1.15 9.23 -3.57
CA PRO A 59 -0.09 8.23 -3.33
C PRO A 59 0.67 8.49 -2.03
N ASN A 60 0.99 9.75 -1.74
CA ASN A 60 1.68 10.16 -0.52
C ASN A 60 0.92 9.82 0.79
N GLY A 61 -0.38 9.51 0.70
CA GLY A 61 -1.19 9.06 1.82
C GLY A 61 -1.17 7.54 2.04
N ILE A 62 -0.58 6.76 1.12
CA ILE A 62 -0.51 5.29 1.19
C ILE A 62 0.92 4.75 1.04
N ILE A 63 1.83 5.53 0.46
CA ILE A 63 3.25 5.22 0.37
C ILE A 63 4.07 6.31 1.06
N GLU A 64 5.13 5.90 1.75
CA GLU A 64 6.09 6.80 2.36
C GLU A 64 7.49 6.40 1.89
N HIS A 65 8.26 7.38 1.42
CA HIS A 65 9.67 7.15 1.11
C HIS A 65 10.49 7.25 2.39
N ILE A 66 11.13 6.15 2.79
CA ILE A 66 12.04 6.15 3.94
C ILE A 66 13.46 6.41 3.41
N PRO A 67 14.02 7.62 3.62
CA PRO A 67 15.42 7.87 3.31
C PRO A 67 16.29 6.98 4.20
N ASP A 68 17.42 6.52 3.66
CA ASP A 68 18.42 5.81 4.45
C ASP A 68 18.92 6.76 5.55
N LYS A 69 18.81 6.35 6.81
CA LYS A 69 19.51 7.05 7.90
C LYS A 69 20.98 6.64 7.80
N GLU A 70 21.75 7.43 7.04
CA GLU A 70 23.20 7.51 7.23
C GLU A 70 23.54 8.01 8.64
#